data_AF-A0AAD5EZQ8-F1
#
_entry.id   AF-A0AAD5EZQ8-F1
#
_cell.length_a   1.000
_cell.length_b   1.000
_cell.length_c   1.000
_cell.angle_alpha   90.00
_cell.angle_beta   90.00
_cell.angle_gamma   90.00
#
_symmetry.space_group_name_H-M   'P 1'
#
loop_
_entity.id
_entity.type
_entity.pdbx_description
1 polymer ?
#
loop_
_entity_poly.entity_id
_entity_poly.type
_entity_poly.pdbx_seq_one_letter_code
_entity_poly.pdbx_strand_id
1 'polypeptide(L)'
;MDLPIPSRSPAQIAASKLIKHLDSSLSSLKFVDFCAGAGGPSPLIGQQVNKYLRNNNRGEVDFVLTDIHPNIDAWAHIASQTPRITYDSQSVDASRVPDRLTQSKDGREVFRLFNLAFHHFDDDFARRILKDAVEQKQGFAIFELQDRSILSFIADLLLPIGVLLLAPYYALKWGTPSVFIFTWLPPIIPLVLIWDGIVSSLRTRGPEEVEALLHSCGADASGWEMRSGKDMYLWPCGHLNWIICQPVNK
;
A
#
# COMPACT_ATOMS: atom_id res chain seq x y z
N MET A 1 2.16 -11.12 -33.00
CA MET A 1 2.03 -9.74 -32.48
C MET A 1 2.07 -9.90 -30.98
N ASP A 2 3.27 -9.96 -30.43
CA ASP A 2 3.47 -10.30 -29.03
C ASP A 2 3.07 -9.10 -28.17
N LEU A 3 2.06 -9.29 -27.32
CA LEU A 3 1.70 -8.30 -26.30
C LEU A 3 2.96 -8.03 -25.45
N PRO A 4 3.49 -6.80 -25.42
CA PRO A 4 4.71 -6.54 -24.70
C PRO A 4 4.39 -6.48 -23.21
N ILE A 5 5.16 -7.23 -22.42
CA ILE A 5 5.18 -7.26 -20.95
C ILE A 5 4.14 -8.22 -20.34
N PRO A 6 4.56 -9.29 -19.63
CA PRO A 6 3.62 -10.07 -18.82
C PRO A 6 2.99 -9.14 -17.78
N SER A 7 1.66 -9.01 -17.81
CA SER A 7 0.93 -8.15 -16.88
C SER A 7 1.19 -8.59 -15.44
N ARG A 8 1.94 -7.78 -14.71
CA ARG A 8 2.14 -7.95 -13.26
C ARG A 8 1.08 -7.11 -12.57
N SER A 9 0.35 -7.71 -11.65
CA SER A 9 -0.52 -6.96 -10.75
C SER A 9 0.30 -5.94 -9.94
N PRO A 10 -0.30 -4.83 -9.50
CA PRO A 10 0.41 -3.87 -8.67
C PRO A 10 1.04 -4.48 -7.42
N ALA A 11 0.37 -5.44 -6.76
CA ALA A 11 0.91 -6.17 -5.61
C ALA A 11 2.20 -6.95 -5.96
N GLN A 12 2.29 -7.56 -7.15
CA GLN A 12 3.51 -8.23 -7.61
C GLN A 12 4.63 -7.24 -7.90
N ILE A 13 4.30 -6.05 -8.43
CA ILE A 13 5.28 -4.98 -8.63
C ILE A 13 5.79 -4.51 -7.26
N ALA A 14 4.91 -4.17 -6.32
CA ALA A 14 5.27 -3.76 -4.96
C ALA A 14 6.20 -4.78 -4.27
N ALA A 15 5.83 -6.07 -4.28
CA ALA A 15 6.67 -7.14 -3.75
C ALA A 15 8.05 -7.20 -4.42
N SER A 16 8.11 -7.04 -5.75
CA SER A 16 9.39 -7.03 -6.47
C SER A 16 10.29 -5.85 -6.09
N LYS A 17 9.72 -4.70 -5.72
CA LYS A 17 10.48 -3.53 -5.24
C LYS A 17 10.98 -3.74 -3.84
N LEU A 18 10.17 -4.28 -2.93
CA LEU A 18 10.62 -4.67 -1.60
C LEU A 18 11.77 -5.68 -1.70
N ILE A 19 11.63 -6.71 -2.54
CA ILE A 19 12.69 -7.70 -2.76
C ILE A 19 13.97 -7.05 -3.28
N LYS A 20 13.86 -6.21 -4.32
CA LYS A 20 15.03 -5.58 -4.94
C LYS A 20 15.79 -4.64 -4.00
N HIS A 21 15.07 -3.88 -3.17
CA HIS A 21 15.65 -2.78 -2.39
C HIS A 21 15.95 -3.14 -0.94
N LEU A 22 15.33 -4.19 -0.40
CA LEU A 22 15.53 -4.67 0.97
C LEU A 22 16.22 -6.04 1.01
N ASP A 23 16.66 -6.59 -0.14
CA ASP A 23 17.04 -8.00 -0.30
C ASP A 23 17.73 -8.60 0.91
N SER A 24 18.92 -8.12 1.30
CA SER A 24 19.69 -8.66 2.41
C SER A 24 19.02 -8.54 3.79
N SER A 25 18.24 -7.47 4.02
CA SER A 25 17.55 -7.22 5.29
C SER A 25 16.19 -7.90 5.40
N LEU A 26 15.56 -8.38 4.31
CA LEU A 26 14.19 -8.92 4.35
C LEU A 26 13.93 -9.84 5.54
N SER A 27 14.73 -10.88 5.75
CA SER A 27 14.51 -11.87 6.83
C SER A 27 14.64 -11.32 8.25
N SER A 28 15.23 -10.13 8.44
CA SER A 28 15.27 -9.44 9.73
C SER A 28 14.11 -8.45 9.92
N LEU A 29 13.20 -8.34 8.94
CA LEU A 29 12.08 -7.41 8.98
C LEU A 29 10.76 -8.10 9.33
N LYS A 30 9.88 -7.31 9.92
CA LYS A 30 8.44 -7.54 10.04
C LYS A 30 7.72 -6.38 9.36
N PHE A 31 6.88 -6.67 8.37
CA PHE A 31 6.14 -5.64 7.66
C PHE A 31 4.85 -5.30 8.41
N VAL A 32 4.55 -4.00 8.55
CA VAL A 32 3.33 -3.54 9.20
C VAL A 32 2.61 -2.56 8.27
N ASP A 33 1.41 -2.91 7.81
CA ASP A 33 0.55 -2.04 7.01
C ASP A 33 -0.32 -1.20 7.93
N PHE A 34 -0.06 0.11 7.96
CA PHE A 34 -0.66 1.04 8.94
C PHE A 34 -2.03 1.60 8.52
N CYS A 35 -2.48 1.28 7.32
CA CYS A 35 -3.76 1.71 6.78
C CYS A 35 -4.40 0.56 6.00
N ALA A 36 -4.41 -0.62 6.60
CA ALA A 36 -4.74 -1.85 5.90
C ALA A 36 -6.21 -1.88 5.41
N GLY A 37 -7.12 -1.09 6.00
CA GLY A 37 -8.53 -1.13 5.69
C GLY A 37 -9.09 -2.55 5.80
N ALA A 38 -9.63 -3.12 4.71
CA ALA A 38 -10.09 -4.50 4.67
C ALA A 38 -8.97 -5.55 4.44
N GLY A 39 -7.69 -5.14 4.40
CA GLY A 39 -6.51 -5.99 4.24
C GLY A 39 -5.68 -5.72 2.98
N GLY A 40 -6.23 -4.95 2.02
CA GLY A 40 -5.48 -4.38 0.90
C GLY A 40 -4.64 -5.37 0.08
N PRO A 41 -3.53 -4.92 -0.55
CA PRO A 41 -2.63 -5.78 -1.32
C PRO A 41 -1.66 -6.58 -0.43
N SER A 42 -1.61 -6.31 0.86
CA SER A 42 -0.63 -6.87 1.80
C SER A 42 -0.54 -8.40 1.82
N PRO A 43 -1.65 -9.17 1.77
CA PRO A 43 -1.59 -10.63 1.67
C PRO A 43 -0.88 -11.13 0.41
N LEU A 44 -1.13 -10.50 -0.74
CA LEU A 44 -0.48 -10.86 -2.00
C LEU A 44 0.99 -10.44 -2.02
N ILE A 45 1.31 -9.26 -1.49
CA ILE A 45 2.70 -8.80 -1.35
C ILE A 45 3.48 -9.79 -0.47
N GLY A 46 2.95 -10.11 0.72
CA GLY A 46 3.57 -11.04 1.65
C GLY A 46 3.73 -12.44 1.08
N GLN A 47 2.74 -12.95 0.33
CA GLN A 47 2.86 -14.24 -0.34
C GLN A 47 4.00 -14.26 -1.37
N GLN A 48 4.17 -13.19 -2.17
CA GLN A 48 5.24 -13.11 -3.16
C GLN A 48 6.62 -12.95 -2.51
N VAL A 49 6.74 -12.11 -1.48
CA VAL A 49 7.99 -11.94 -0.71
C VAL A 49 8.39 -13.26 -0.05
N ASN A 50 7.47 -13.94 0.65
CA ASN A 50 7.77 -15.21 1.30
C ASN A 50 8.04 -16.34 0.31
N LYS A 51 7.40 -16.34 -0.87
CA LYS A 51 7.76 -17.26 -1.96
C LYS A 51 9.20 -17.05 -2.43
N TYR A 52 9.63 -15.80 -2.60
CA TYR A 52 11.02 -15.49 -2.93
C TYR A 52 11.99 -15.96 -1.84
N LEU A 53 11.69 -15.68 -0.57
CA LEU A 53 12.54 -16.10 0.56
C LEU A 53 12.67 -17.62 0.66
N ARG A 54 11.56 -18.37 0.56
CA ARG A 54 11.58 -19.84 0.55
C ARG A 54 12.41 -20.41 -0.58
N ASN A 55 12.27 -19.87 -1.79
CA ASN A 55 13.03 -20.32 -2.97
C ASN A 55 14.54 -20.07 -2.84
N ASN A 56 14.94 -19.13 -1.98
CA ASN A 56 16.34 -18.81 -1.70
C ASN A 56 16.83 -19.38 -0.35
N ASN A 57 16.09 -20.30 0.27
CA ASN A 57 16.40 -20.91 1.57
C ASN A 57 16.59 -19.90 2.71
N ARG A 58 15.79 -18.82 2.71
CA ARG A 58 15.82 -17.75 3.71
C ARG A 58 14.57 -17.80 4.60
N GLY A 59 14.71 -17.29 5.82
CA GLY A 59 13.61 -17.21 6.78
C GLY A 59 12.49 -16.29 6.26
N GLU A 60 11.26 -16.79 6.28
CA GLU A 60 10.05 -16.04 5.94
C GLU A 60 9.78 -14.91 6.93
N VAL A 61 9.08 -13.88 6.47
CA VAL A 61 8.76 -12.66 7.22
C VAL A 61 7.27 -12.59 7.51
N ASP A 62 6.93 -11.95 8.61
CA ASP A 62 5.54 -11.69 8.99
C ASP A 62 5.07 -10.34 8.45
N PHE A 63 3.79 -10.29 8.09
CA PHE A 63 3.05 -9.10 7.69
C PHE A 63 1.91 -8.89 8.69
N VAL A 64 1.80 -7.68 9.23
CA VAL A 64 0.81 -7.31 10.23
C VAL A 64 -0.11 -6.24 9.65
N LEU A 65 -1.42 -6.48 9.71
CA LEU A 65 -2.43 -5.51 9.31
C LEU A 65 -2.85 -4.66 10.52
N THR A 66 -2.88 -3.35 10.36
CA THR A 66 -3.45 -2.43 11.35
C THR A 66 -4.07 -1.22 10.68
N ASP A 67 -4.91 -0.51 11.43
CA ASP A 67 -5.65 0.65 10.95
C ASP A 67 -6.11 1.51 12.14
N ILE A 68 -6.43 2.77 11.90
CA ILE A 68 -7.12 3.62 12.88
C ILE A 68 -8.56 3.12 13.11
N HIS A 69 -9.16 2.46 12.12
CA HIS A 69 -10.47 1.81 12.19
C HIS A 69 -10.36 0.30 11.87
N PRO A 70 -9.99 -0.54 12.84
CA PRO A 70 -9.76 -1.96 12.61
C PRO A 70 -10.93 -2.73 11.97
N ASN A 71 -10.65 -3.48 10.91
CA ASN A 71 -11.63 -4.37 10.25
C ASN A 71 -11.35 -5.84 10.63
N ILE A 72 -11.71 -6.20 11.85
CA ILE A 72 -11.36 -7.49 12.47
C ILE A 72 -11.89 -8.68 11.68
N ASP A 73 -13.14 -8.61 11.20
CA ASP A 73 -13.76 -9.73 10.48
C ASP A 73 -13.03 -10.03 9.17
N ALA A 74 -12.67 -9.00 8.41
CA ALA A 74 -11.90 -9.15 7.18
C ALA A 74 -10.50 -9.72 7.48
N TRP A 75 -9.82 -9.20 8.49
CA TRP A 75 -8.47 -9.63 8.83
C TRP A 75 -8.40 -11.03 9.42
N ALA A 76 -9.39 -11.43 10.21
CA ALA A 76 -9.51 -12.80 10.73
C ALA A 76 -9.66 -13.80 9.57
N HIS A 77 -10.48 -13.47 8.56
CA HIS A 77 -10.63 -14.29 7.37
C HIS A 77 -9.30 -14.43 6.60
N ILE A 78 -8.61 -13.31 6.35
CA ILE A 78 -7.33 -13.28 5.65
C ILE A 78 -6.28 -14.10 6.40
N ALA A 79 -6.13 -13.88 7.71
CA ALA A 79 -5.14 -14.55 8.55
C ALA A 79 -5.39 -16.06 8.63
N SER A 80 -6.66 -16.51 8.59
CA SER A 80 -6.97 -17.95 8.57
C SER A 80 -6.54 -18.67 7.28
N GLN A 81 -6.33 -17.92 6.19
CA GLN A 81 -6.04 -18.47 4.86
C GLN A 81 -4.62 -18.19 4.40
N THR A 82 -3.96 -17.18 4.99
CA THR A 82 -2.66 -16.69 4.52
C THR A 82 -1.62 -16.85 5.62
N PRO A 83 -0.71 -17.84 5.51
CA PRO A 83 0.40 -17.98 6.45
C PRO A 83 1.21 -16.69 6.54
N ARG A 84 1.75 -16.39 7.73
CA ARG A 84 2.56 -15.20 8.01
C ARG A 84 1.82 -13.86 7.87
N ILE A 85 0.50 -13.87 7.75
CA ILE A 85 -0.34 -12.67 7.92
C ILE A 85 -0.98 -12.71 9.31
N THR A 86 -0.82 -11.63 10.05
CA THR A 86 -1.46 -11.39 11.35
C THR A 86 -2.04 -9.99 11.37
N TYR A 87 -2.68 -9.58 12.47
CA TYR A 87 -3.23 -8.24 12.61
C TYR A 87 -3.19 -7.77 14.07
N ASP A 88 -3.22 -6.45 14.25
CA ASP A 88 -3.48 -5.82 15.54
C ASP A 88 -4.94 -5.37 15.59
N SER A 89 -5.70 -5.89 16.56
CA SER A 89 -7.13 -5.60 16.68
C SER A 89 -7.45 -4.25 17.31
N GLN A 90 -6.45 -3.56 17.86
CA GLN A 90 -6.62 -2.25 18.47
C GLN A 90 -6.45 -1.14 17.42
N SER A 91 -7.15 -0.02 17.63
CA SER A 91 -6.97 1.19 16.83
C SER A 91 -5.52 1.68 16.95
N VAL A 92 -4.90 1.99 15.80
CA VAL A 92 -3.52 2.46 15.72
C VAL A 92 -3.45 3.76 14.92
N ASP A 93 -2.90 4.79 15.56
CA ASP A 93 -2.50 6.03 14.89
C ASP A 93 -1.11 5.84 14.28
N ALA A 94 -1.02 5.92 12.96
CA ALA A 94 0.23 5.77 12.22
C ALA A 94 1.29 6.84 12.55
N SER A 95 0.88 7.95 13.16
CA SER A 95 1.75 9.03 13.64
C SER A 95 2.23 8.84 15.08
N ARG A 96 1.81 7.77 15.75
CA ARG A 96 2.20 7.42 17.12
C ARG A 96 2.12 5.91 17.33
N VAL A 97 3.06 5.20 16.73
CA VAL A 97 3.02 3.73 16.72
C VAL A 97 3.29 3.18 18.12
N PRO A 98 2.41 2.30 18.64
CA PRO A 98 2.54 1.78 20.00
C PRO A 98 3.64 0.71 20.11
N ASP A 99 4.25 0.61 21.29
CA ASP A 99 5.33 -0.33 21.59
C ASP A 99 5.00 -1.79 21.25
N ARG A 100 3.74 -2.20 21.38
CA ARG A 100 3.31 -3.56 21.04
C ARG A 100 3.51 -3.93 19.55
N LEU A 101 3.58 -2.94 18.66
CA LEU A 101 3.87 -3.14 17.25
C LEU A 101 5.37 -3.00 16.95
N THR A 102 6.08 -2.11 17.65
CA THR A 102 7.51 -1.83 17.45
C THR A 102 8.42 -2.87 18.10
N GLN A 103 8.04 -3.39 19.27
CA GLN A 103 8.81 -4.39 20.01
C GLN A 103 8.47 -5.78 19.48
N SER A 104 9.39 -6.35 18.69
CA SER A 104 9.25 -7.72 18.21
C SER A 104 9.95 -8.71 19.14
N LYS A 105 9.23 -9.73 19.64
CA LYS A 105 9.80 -10.76 20.53
C LYS A 105 10.91 -11.58 19.88
N ASP A 106 10.93 -11.62 18.55
CA ASP A 106 11.91 -12.31 17.72
C ASP A 106 13.07 -11.41 17.26
N GLY A 107 13.13 -10.16 17.75
CA GLY A 107 14.19 -9.21 17.42
C GLY A 107 14.11 -8.60 16.02
N ARG A 108 13.02 -8.83 15.27
CA ARG A 108 12.83 -8.24 13.94
C ARG A 108 12.51 -6.76 14.00
N GLU A 109 13.08 -6.02 13.06
CA GLU A 109 12.82 -4.59 12.89
C GLU A 109 11.51 -4.37 12.14
N VAL A 110 10.78 -3.32 12.50
CA VAL A 110 9.54 -2.96 11.81
C VAL A 110 9.85 -2.22 10.52
N PHE A 111 9.21 -2.64 9.45
CA PHE A 111 9.17 -1.93 8.18
C PHE A 111 7.73 -1.53 7.85
N ARG A 112 7.46 -0.23 7.76
CA ARG A 112 6.12 0.33 7.60
C ARG A 112 5.66 0.27 6.15
N LEU A 113 4.42 -0.12 5.91
CA LEU A 113 3.79 -0.10 4.59
C LEU A 113 2.61 0.88 4.60
N PHE A 114 2.52 1.66 3.53
CA PHE A 114 1.37 2.51 3.20
C PHE A 114 0.93 2.17 1.79
N ASN A 115 -0.08 1.30 1.68
CA ASN A 115 -0.66 0.88 0.40
C ASN A 115 -1.91 1.72 0.09
N LEU A 116 -1.85 2.58 -0.94
CA LEU A 116 -2.97 3.46 -1.34
C LEU A 116 -3.55 4.28 -0.18
N ALA A 117 -2.68 4.84 0.65
CA ALA A 117 -3.10 5.49 1.88
C ALA A 117 -2.41 6.82 2.15
N PHE A 118 -1.21 7.05 1.61
CA PHE A 118 -0.42 8.21 2.03
C PHE A 118 -1.02 9.53 1.50
N HIS A 119 -1.74 9.48 0.38
CA HIS A 119 -2.53 10.60 -0.16
C HIS A 119 -3.71 11.03 0.73
N HIS A 120 -4.14 10.21 1.70
CA HIS A 120 -5.20 10.61 2.64
C HIS A 120 -4.74 11.63 3.68
N PHE A 121 -3.45 11.69 3.96
CA PHE A 121 -2.89 12.56 4.99
C PHE A 121 -2.62 13.97 4.44
N ASP A 122 -2.93 15.00 5.23
CA ASP A 122 -2.39 16.33 4.99
C ASP A 122 -0.88 16.38 5.33
N ASP A 123 -0.24 17.50 5.04
CA ASP A 123 1.22 17.63 5.20
C ASP A 123 1.65 17.55 6.66
N ASP A 124 0.84 18.04 7.60
CA ASP A 124 1.15 18.03 9.03
C ASP A 124 1.04 16.62 9.61
N PHE A 125 0.02 15.87 9.21
CA PHE A 125 -0.13 14.47 9.61
C PHE A 125 0.95 13.61 8.96
N ALA A 126 1.24 13.80 7.67
CA ALA A 126 2.31 13.11 6.98
C ALA A 126 3.68 13.37 7.64
N ARG A 127 3.99 14.63 8.01
CA ARG A 127 5.20 14.95 8.79
C ARG A 127 5.25 14.20 10.11
N ARG A 128 4.14 14.09 10.85
CA ARG A 128 4.13 13.34 12.11
C ARG A 128 4.35 11.84 11.91
N ILE A 129 3.78 11.23 10.88
CA ILE A 129 4.06 9.83 10.51
C ILE A 129 5.56 9.64 10.21
N LEU A 130 6.12 10.48 9.35
CA LEU A 130 7.53 10.39 8.95
C LEU A 130 8.46 10.63 10.14
N LYS A 131 8.13 11.60 11.00
CA LYS A 131 8.85 11.87 12.24
C LYS A 131 8.89 10.64 13.14
N ASP A 132 7.73 10.02 13.40
CA ASP A 132 7.63 8.81 14.23
C ASP A 132 8.41 7.64 13.61
N ALA A 133 8.40 7.47 12.29
CA ALA A 133 9.22 6.48 11.60
C ALA A 133 10.74 6.75 11.79
N VAL A 134 11.17 8.01 11.69
CA VAL A 134 12.56 8.42 11.88
C VAL A 134 13.03 8.20 13.33
N GLU A 135 12.25 8.66 14.31
CA GLU A 135 12.56 8.53 15.73
C GLU A 135 12.62 7.06 16.17
N GLN A 136 11.77 6.20 15.59
CA GLN A 136 11.75 4.76 15.86
C GLN A 136 12.76 3.97 15.00
N LYS A 137 13.50 4.63 14.08
CA LYS A 137 14.44 4.00 13.13
C LYS A 137 13.80 2.92 12.26
N GLN A 138 12.56 3.14 11.83
CA GLN A 138 11.78 2.17 11.05
C GLN A 138 11.68 2.59 9.59
N GLY A 139 12.23 1.78 8.69
CA GLY A 139 12.06 1.97 7.26
C GLY A 139 10.59 1.95 6.85
N PHE A 140 10.27 2.57 5.72
CA PHE A 140 8.91 2.61 5.20
C PHE A 140 8.87 2.47 3.67
N ALA A 141 7.76 1.94 3.17
CA ALA A 141 7.40 1.99 1.76
C ALA A 141 6.01 2.58 1.55
N ILE A 142 5.91 3.44 0.54
CA ILE A 142 4.66 4.05 0.09
C ILE A 142 4.40 3.55 -1.32
N PHE A 143 3.22 3.01 -1.56
CA PHE A 143 2.77 2.47 -2.84
C PHE A 143 1.46 3.13 -3.25
N GLU A 144 1.47 3.83 -4.39
CA GLU A 144 0.33 4.59 -4.91
C GLU A 144 0.05 4.21 -6.37
N LEU A 145 -1.21 4.01 -6.76
CA LEU A 145 -1.60 3.73 -8.15
C LEU A 145 -1.89 5.00 -8.95
N GLN A 146 -2.06 6.10 -8.23
CA GLN A 146 -2.40 7.40 -8.77
C GLN A 146 -1.18 8.32 -8.77
N ASP A 147 -1.19 9.31 -9.67
CA ASP A 147 -0.33 10.49 -9.63
C ASP A 147 -0.98 11.63 -10.41
N ARG A 148 -0.30 12.78 -10.47
CA ARG A 148 -0.80 13.99 -11.15
C ARG A 148 -0.56 14.01 -12.66
N SER A 149 -0.26 12.87 -13.29
CA SER A 149 -0.10 12.79 -14.76
C SER A 149 -1.43 12.61 -15.49
N ILE A 150 -1.49 13.08 -16.74
CA ILE A 150 -2.65 12.88 -17.63
C ILE A 150 -3.00 11.39 -17.78
N LEU A 151 -1.98 10.53 -17.80
CA LEU A 151 -2.19 9.08 -17.90
C LEU A 151 -2.88 8.52 -16.66
N SER A 152 -2.56 9.01 -15.45
CA SER A 152 -3.27 8.62 -14.23
C SER A 152 -4.74 9.01 -14.29
N PHE A 153 -5.05 10.26 -14.69
CA PHE A 153 -6.44 10.68 -14.87
C PHE A 153 -7.19 9.85 -15.93
N ILE A 154 -6.52 9.43 -17.00
CA ILE A 154 -7.11 8.49 -17.98
C ILE A 154 -7.39 7.14 -17.33
N ALA A 155 -6.46 6.62 -16.50
CA ALA A 155 -6.67 5.36 -15.78
C ALA A 155 -7.87 5.44 -14.82
N ASP A 156 -8.04 6.58 -14.12
CA ASP A 156 -9.19 6.84 -13.24
C ASP A 156 -10.52 6.82 -14.00
N LEU A 157 -10.54 7.26 -15.27
CA LEU A 157 -11.72 7.20 -16.13
C LEU A 157 -12.03 5.79 -16.67
N LEU A 158 -11.03 4.89 -16.71
CA LEU A 158 -11.23 3.51 -17.15
C LEU A 158 -11.82 2.62 -16.05
N LEU A 159 -11.53 2.87 -14.78
CA LEU A 159 -12.03 2.08 -13.65
C LEU A 159 -13.58 2.00 -13.61
N PRO A 160 -14.34 3.11 -13.74
CA PRO A 160 -15.80 3.08 -13.81
C PRO A 160 -16.37 2.24 -14.95
N ILE A 161 -15.66 2.12 -16.07
CA ILE A 161 -16.10 1.28 -17.21
C ILE A 161 -16.16 -0.19 -16.77
N GLY A 162 -15.16 -0.65 -16.02
CA GLY A 162 -15.17 -2.00 -15.44
C GLY A 162 -16.35 -2.22 -14.49
N VAL A 163 -16.67 -1.21 -13.67
CA VAL A 163 -17.81 -1.28 -12.74
C VAL A 163 -19.15 -1.28 -13.48
N LEU A 164 -19.32 -0.46 -14.52
CA LEU A 164 -20.50 -0.47 -15.38
C LEU A 164 -20.73 -1.87 -15.97
N LEU A 165 -19.69 -2.50 -16.50
CA LEU A 165 -19.78 -3.84 -17.11
C LEU A 165 -20.05 -4.95 -16.09
N LEU A 166 -19.46 -4.88 -14.90
CA LEU A 166 -19.53 -5.95 -13.91
C LEU A 166 -20.67 -5.79 -12.89
N ALA A 167 -21.28 -4.61 -12.78
CA ALA A 167 -22.34 -4.34 -11.81
C ALA A 167 -23.53 -5.32 -11.88
N PRO A 168 -24.04 -5.75 -13.06
CA PRO A 168 -25.12 -6.74 -13.10
C PRO A 168 -24.72 -8.08 -12.48
N TYR A 169 -23.50 -8.55 -12.77
CA TYR A 169 -22.97 -9.80 -12.21
C TYR A 169 -22.84 -9.71 -10.68
N TYR A 170 -22.28 -8.61 -10.17
CA TYR A 170 -22.08 -8.43 -8.74
C TYR A 170 -23.37 -8.14 -7.97
N ALA A 171 -24.33 -7.44 -8.57
CA ALA A 171 -25.65 -7.24 -7.98
C ALA A 171 -26.36 -8.58 -7.74
N LEU A 172 -26.23 -9.53 -8.68
CA LEU A 172 -26.75 -10.90 -8.50
C LEU A 172 -25.92 -11.70 -7.50
N LYS A 173 -24.60 -11.72 -7.65
CA LYS A 173 -23.68 -12.50 -6.79
C LYS A 173 -23.80 -12.14 -5.32
N TRP A 174 -23.97 -10.85 -5.01
CA TRP A 174 -24.08 -10.35 -3.64
C TRP A 174 -25.52 -10.14 -3.19
N GLY A 175 -26.51 -10.49 -4.01
CA GLY A 175 -27.93 -10.26 -3.69
C GLY A 175 -28.24 -8.79 -3.37
N THR A 176 -27.55 -7.86 -4.03
CA THR A 176 -27.59 -6.43 -3.72
C THR A 176 -28.02 -5.64 -4.98
N PRO A 177 -29.33 -5.53 -5.26
CA PRO A 177 -29.85 -4.84 -6.45
C PRO A 177 -29.47 -3.36 -6.52
N SER A 178 -29.19 -2.74 -5.38
CA SER A 178 -28.76 -1.33 -5.31
C SER A 178 -27.46 -1.08 -6.08
N VAL A 179 -26.54 -2.05 -6.14
CA VAL A 179 -25.32 -1.96 -6.96
C VAL A 179 -25.68 -1.76 -8.42
N PHE A 180 -26.64 -2.53 -8.96
CA PHE A 180 -27.10 -2.35 -10.34
C PHE A 180 -27.80 -1.01 -10.52
N ILE A 181 -28.79 -0.70 -9.66
CA ILE A 181 -29.59 0.53 -9.73
C ILE A 181 -28.69 1.76 -9.77
N PHE A 182 -27.80 1.92 -8.78
CA PHE A 182 -26.95 3.09 -8.66
C PHE A 182 -25.74 3.09 -9.60
N THR A 183 -25.47 1.99 -10.31
CA THR A 183 -24.47 1.97 -11.37
C THR A 183 -25.04 2.36 -12.73
N TRP A 184 -26.28 1.93 -13.04
CA TRP A 184 -26.85 2.08 -14.39
C TRP A 184 -27.94 3.16 -14.52
N LEU A 185 -28.71 3.47 -13.47
CA LEU A 185 -29.83 4.42 -13.57
C LEU A 185 -29.39 5.88 -13.32
N PRO A 186 -29.03 6.31 -12.08
CA PRO A 186 -28.46 7.64 -11.83
C PRO A 186 -26.90 7.69 -11.86
N PRO A 187 -26.23 6.78 -12.60
CA PRO A 187 -24.83 6.29 -12.40
C PRO A 187 -24.00 6.89 -11.25
N ILE A 188 -24.50 6.83 -10.01
CA ILE A 188 -23.86 7.43 -8.83
C ILE A 188 -22.52 6.74 -8.54
N ILE A 189 -22.48 5.40 -8.59
CA ILE A 189 -21.27 4.64 -8.28
C ILE A 189 -20.12 5.01 -9.24
N PRO A 190 -20.31 4.97 -10.58
CA PRO A 190 -19.30 5.47 -11.53
C PRO A 190 -18.82 6.89 -11.24
N LEU A 191 -19.73 7.84 -10.96
CA LEU A 191 -19.38 9.24 -10.72
C LEU A 191 -18.55 9.41 -9.44
N VAL A 192 -18.92 8.71 -8.36
CA VAL A 192 -18.17 8.71 -7.10
C VAL A 192 -16.77 8.12 -7.31
N LEU A 193 -16.62 7.05 -8.08
CA LEU A 193 -15.31 6.46 -8.38
C LEU A 193 -14.42 7.40 -9.20
N ILE A 194 -14.97 8.14 -10.17
CA ILE A 194 -14.22 9.15 -10.92
C ILE A 194 -13.75 10.25 -9.97
N TRP A 195 -14.65 10.76 -9.14
CA TRP A 195 -14.32 11.81 -8.18
C TRP A 195 -13.23 11.35 -7.21
N ASP A 196 -13.39 10.17 -6.63
CA ASP A 196 -12.42 9.55 -5.73
C ASP A 196 -11.05 9.39 -6.40
N GLY A 197 -11.01 8.84 -7.62
CA GLY A 197 -9.77 8.69 -8.39
C GLY A 197 -9.08 10.03 -8.67
N ILE A 198 -9.83 11.04 -9.13
CA ILE A 198 -9.29 12.39 -9.40
C ILE A 198 -8.74 13.03 -8.12
N VAL A 199 -9.48 12.97 -7.01
CA VAL A 199 -9.04 13.55 -5.74
C VAL A 199 -7.80 12.83 -5.24
N SER A 200 -7.74 11.50 -5.33
CA SER A 200 -6.56 10.71 -4.97
C SER A 200 -5.37 11.07 -5.86
N SER A 201 -5.53 11.14 -7.18
CA SER A 201 -4.51 11.62 -8.13
C SER A 201 -3.98 13.01 -7.76
N LEU A 202 -4.85 13.96 -7.41
CA LEU A 202 -4.45 15.31 -7.01
C LEU A 202 -3.73 15.35 -5.65
N ARG A 203 -4.06 14.45 -4.73
CA ARG A 203 -3.46 14.37 -3.39
C ARG A 203 -2.24 13.46 -3.31
N THR A 204 -1.96 12.66 -4.33
CA THR A 204 -0.75 11.84 -4.36
C THR A 204 0.49 12.70 -4.53
N ARG A 205 1.35 12.60 -3.52
CA ARG A 205 2.65 13.28 -3.47
C ARG A 205 3.69 12.56 -4.33
N GLY A 206 4.51 13.35 -5.02
CA GLY A 206 5.70 12.85 -5.72
C GLY A 206 6.86 12.57 -4.76
N PRO A 207 7.93 11.90 -5.23
CA PRO A 207 9.09 11.59 -4.42
C PRO A 207 9.72 12.82 -3.75
N GLU A 208 9.89 13.91 -4.50
CA GLU A 208 10.52 15.13 -4.01
C GLU A 208 9.69 15.82 -2.91
N GLU A 209 8.36 15.71 -2.99
CA GLU A 209 7.45 16.23 -1.96
C GLU A 209 7.50 15.37 -0.69
N VAL A 210 7.58 14.04 -0.82
CA VAL A 210 7.76 13.13 0.33
C VAL A 210 9.13 13.36 0.98
N GLU A 211 10.17 13.56 0.19
CA GLU A 211 11.53 13.90 0.67
C GLU A 211 11.53 15.25 1.42
N ALA A 212 10.87 16.26 0.88
CA ALA A 212 10.72 17.56 1.54
C ALA A 212 9.97 17.42 2.88
N LEU A 213 8.92 16.60 2.95
CA LEU A 213 8.21 16.30 4.20
C LEU A 213 9.12 15.55 5.19
N LEU A 214 9.92 14.59 4.73
CA LEU A 214 10.86 13.85 5.56
C LEU A 214 11.92 14.78 6.17
N HIS A 215 12.53 15.67 5.38
CA HIS A 215 13.54 16.61 5.89
C HIS A 215 12.97 17.71 6.79
N SER A 216 11.67 18.02 6.66
CA SER A 216 10.98 19.00 7.50
C SER A 216 10.13 18.39 8.62
N CYS A 217 10.21 17.07 8.84
CA CYS A 217 9.37 16.38 9.82
C CYS A 217 9.72 16.71 11.28
N GLY A 218 10.89 17.33 11.52
CA GLY A 218 11.35 17.70 12.86
C GLY A 218 12.15 16.61 13.57
N ALA A 219 12.64 15.60 12.85
CA ALA A 219 13.64 14.63 13.31
C ALA A 219 14.85 14.60 12.35
N ASP A 220 16.00 14.10 12.81
CA ASP A 220 17.22 14.02 12.00
C ASP A 220 17.14 12.85 11.00
N ALA A 221 16.77 13.18 9.76
CA ALA A 221 16.71 12.25 8.64
C ALA A 221 18.00 12.24 7.79
N SER A 222 19.11 12.86 8.24
CA SER A 222 20.35 12.95 7.44
C SER A 222 20.99 11.59 7.13
N GLY A 223 20.73 10.58 7.96
CA GLY A 223 21.18 9.20 7.79
C GLY A 223 20.20 8.30 7.04
N TRP A 224 19.25 8.84 6.28
CA TRP A 224 18.24 8.06 5.55
C TRP A 224 18.47 8.09 4.05
N GLU A 225 18.23 6.96 3.39
CA GLU A 225 18.22 6.86 1.93
C GLU A 225 16.80 6.66 1.45
N MET A 226 16.36 7.48 0.49
CA MET A 226 15.09 7.33 -0.20
C MET A 226 15.32 6.89 -1.65
N ARG A 227 14.61 5.85 -2.07
CA ARG A 227 14.59 5.36 -3.45
C ARG A 227 13.16 5.40 -3.95
N SER A 228 12.96 5.78 -5.21
CA SER A 228 11.63 5.88 -5.79
C SER A 228 11.61 5.44 -7.25
N GLY A 229 10.41 5.23 -7.78
CA GLY A 229 10.21 4.95 -9.19
C GLY A 229 8.75 4.73 -9.56
N LYS A 230 8.54 4.41 -10.83
CA LYS A 230 7.22 4.20 -11.43
C LYS A 230 7.28 2.99 -12.38
N ASP A 231 6.35 2.06 -12.22
CA ASP A 231 6.31 0.82 -13.01
C ASP A 231 4.90 0.55 -13.52
N MET A 232 4.78 0.26 -14.81
CA MET A 232 3.47 0.06 -15.47
C MET A 232 2.85 -1.30 -15.10
N TYR A 233 1.57 -1.30 -14.71
CA TYR A 233 0.77 -2.51 -14.50
C TYR A 233 -0.40 -2.64 -15.51
N LEU A 234 -0.81 -1.53 -16.13
CA LEU A 234 -1.88 -1.49 -17.13
C LEU A 234 -1.46 -0.57 -18.28
N TRP A 235 -1.12 -1.14 -19.43
CA TRP A 235 -0.77 -0.35 -20.60
C TRP A 235 -2.00 0.42 -21.12
N PRO A 236 -1.87 1.70 -21.55
CA PRO A 236 -0.68 2.55 -21.45
C PRO A 236 -0.63 3.44 -20.19
N CYS A 237 -1.63 3.35 -19.32
CA CYS A 237 -1.94 4.42 -18.36
C CYS A 237 -1.71 4.06 -16.88
N GLY A 238 -1.93 2.82 -16.47
CA GLY A 238 -1.84 2.42 -15.06
C GLY A 238 -0.41 2.08 -14.64
N HIS A 239 0.06 2.79 -13.63
CA HIS A 239 1.39 2.64 -13.07
C HIS A 239 1.33 2.58 -11.55
N LEU A 240 2.24 1.82 -10.95
CA LEU A 240 2.51 1.85 -9.53
C LEU A 240 3.67 2.82 -9.29
N ASN A 241 3.38 3.91 -8.58
CA ASN A 241 4.37 4.79 -8.00
C ASN A 241 4.82 4.20 -6.66
N TRP A 242 6.12 4.14 -6.43
CA TRP A 242 6.68 3.58 -5.21
C TRP A 242 7.79 4.45 -4.65
N ILE A 243 7.84 4.51 -3.32
CA ILE A 243 8.90 5.13 -2.54
C ILE A 243 9.29 4.12 -1.46
N ILE A 244 10.59 3.85 -1.31
CA ILE A 244 11.16 3.01 -0.26
C ILE A 244 12.23 3.86 0.44
N CYS A 245 12.08 4.04 1.74
CA CYS A 245 13.01 4.83 2.55
C CYS A 245 13.46 4.02 3.76
N GLN A 246 14.75 4.04 4.05
CA GLN A 246 15.33 3.29 5.17
C GLN A 246 16.57 4.00 5.73
N PRO A 247 16.94 3.74 6.99
CA PRO A 247 18.22 4.17 7.52
C PRO A 247 19.37 3.61 6.67
N VAL A 248 20.38 4.44 6.42
CA VAL A 248 21.66 3.99 5.86
C VAL A 248 22.37 3.23 6.97
N ASN A 249 22.48 1.91 6.82
CA ASN A 249 23.32 1.10 7.70
C ASN A 249 24.77 1.62 7.61
N LYS A 250 25.27 2.20 8.70
CA LYS A 250 26.72 2.38 8.91
C LYS A 250 27.32 1.10 9.48
#